data_AF-A0A949UL78-F1
#
_entry.id   AF-A0A949UL78-F1
#
_cell.length_a   1.000
_cell.length_b   1.000
_cell.length_c   1.000
_cell.angle_alpha   90.00
_cell.angle_beta   90.00
_cell.angle_gamma   90.00
#
_symmetry.space_group_name_H-M   'P 1'
#
loop_
_entity.id
_entity.type
_entity.pdbx_description
1 polymer ?
#
loop_
_entity_poly.entity_id
_entity_poly.type
_entity_poly.pdbx_seq_one_letter_code
_entity_poly.pdbx_strand_id
1 'polypeptide(L)'
;SDSSSDSSSDSSESASGGELQDQVAILFVSQMEAQQITINLDCAKAAAAEISDGDAQAIVDAGDEAGADFSDAALAFSERAVECLDIDTLIDQIVEVVGEEFVDGDCLKDALKDLEPSSLVSGDLPAEAEDCFTEE
;
A
#
# COMPACT_ATOMS: atom_id res chain seq x y z
N SER A 1 0.16 -43.94 -37.47
CA SER A 1 1.23 -44.75 -36.87
C SER A 1 2.44 -43.84 -36.80
N ASP A 2 3.09 -43.50 -35.70
CA ASP A 2 3.05 -43.83 -34.27
C ASP A 2 4.00 -42.77 -33.65
N SER A 3 3.60 -42.01 -32.62
CA SER A 3 3.90 -42.26 -31.19
C SER A 3 5.38 -42.11 -30.83
N SER A 4 5.69 -41.10 -29.99
CA SER A 4 6.70 -41.03 -28.90
C SER A 4 6.83 -39.53 -28.51
N SER A 5 6.17 -38.99 -27.48
CA SER A 5 6.37 -39.20 -26.02
C SER A 5 7.81 -38.98 -25.58
N ASP A 6 8.11 -37.79 -25.05
CA ASP A 6 9.11 -37.63 -23.99
C ASP A 6 8.63 -36.58 -22.98
N SER A 7 8.34 -37.08 -21.80
CA SER A 7 8.02 -36.35 -20.59
C SER A 7 9.32 -36.01 -19.85
N SER A 8 9.46 -34.77 -19.39
CA SER A 8 10.30 -34.36 -18.25
C SER A 8 9.77 -32.99 -17.84
N SER A 9 8.87 -32.86 -16.86
CA SER A 9 9.20 -32.86 -15.42
C SER A 9 10.39 -31.96 -15.12
N ASP A 10 10.12 -30.68 -14.90
CA ASP A 10 10.90 -29.90 -13.95
C ASP A 10 9.88 -29.26 -13.00
N SER A 11 9.68 -29.95 -11.87
CA SER A 11 9.07 -29.37 -10.69
C SER A 11 10.02 -28.31 -10.20
N SER A 12 9.78 -27.05 -10.57
CA SER A 12 10.42 -25.91 -9.94
C SER A 12 9.81 -25.71 -8.55
N GLU A 13 10.11 -26.63 -7.63
CA GLU A 13 10.16 -26.30 -6.22
C GLU A 13 11.41 -25.45 -6.02
N SER A 14 11.27 -24.15 -6.21
CA SER A 14 12.31 -23.16 -5.92
C SER A 14 11.72 -22.08 -5.03
N ALA A 15 11.85 -22.28 -3.72
CA ALA A 15 11.74 -21.25 -2.69
C ALA A 15 10.46 -20.38 -2.70
N SER A 16 9.28 -21.00 -2.68
CA SER A 16 7.97 -20.31 -2.71
C SER A 16 7.56 -19.59 -1.41
N GLY A 17 8.50 -19.12 -0.59
CA GLY A 17 8.19 -18.40 0.65
C GLY A 17 8.28 -16.89 0.47
N GLY A 18 7.39 -16.28 -0.32
CA GLY A 18 7.30 -14.82 -0.41
C GLY A 18 6.97 -14.24 -1.79
N GLU A 19 7.07 -14.99 -2.89
CA GLU A 19 6.94 -14.42 -4.25
C GLU A 19 5.51 -13.90 -4.55
N LEU A 20 4.50 -14.51 -3.93
CA LEU A 20 3.10 -14.05 -4.03
C LEU A 20 2.83 -12.86 -3.12
N GLN A 21 3.35 -12.88 -1.90
CA GLN A 21 3.27 -11.78 -0.94
C GLN A 21 3.95 -10.52 -1.49
N ASP A 22 5.11 -10.68 -2.12
CA ASP A 22 5.81 -9.60 -2.81
C ASP A 22 4.96 -9.02 -3.96
N GLN A 23 4.26 -9.86 -4.71
CA GLN A 23 3.34 -9.40 -5.77
C GLN A 23 2.16 -8.62 -5.19
N VAL A 24 1.58 -9.07 -4.07
CA VAL A 24 0.52 -8.33 -3.36
C VAL A 24 1.01 -6.94 -2.97
N ALA A 25 2.21 -6.83 -2.37
CA ALA A 25 2.81 -5.55 -2.02
C ALA A 25 3.04 -4.66 -3.24
N ILE A 26 3.56 -5.22 -4.35
CA ILE A 26 3.79 -4.47 -5.59
C ILE A 26 2.48 -3.94 -6.18
N LEU A 27 1.43 -4.77 -6.23
CA LEU A 27 0.11 -4.36 -6.74
C LEU A 27 -0.47 -3.22 -5.89
N PHE A 28 -0.38 -3.35 -4.56
CA PHE A 28 -0.85 -2.32 -3.64
C PHE A 28 -0.08 -1.00 -3.83
N VAL A 29 1.26 -1.04 -3.85
CA VAL A 29 2.08 0.16 -4.07
C VAL A 29 1.75 0.80 -5.41
N SER A 30 1.62 0.02 -6.49
CA SER A 30 1.28 0.54 -7.80
C SER A 30 -0.10 1.22 -7.82
N GLN A 31 -1.08 0.70 -7.09
CA GLN A 31 -2.41 1.31 -6.96
C GLN A 31 -2.38 2.60 -6.14
N MET A 32 -1.54 2.66 -5.10
CA MET A 32 -1.37 3.88 -4.29
C MET A 32 -0.63 4.96 -5.08
N GLU A 33 0.41 4.60 -5.84
CA GLU A 33 1.13 5.51 -6.73
C GLU A 33 0.23 6.08 -7.84
N ALA A 34 -0.71 5.27 -8.36
CA ALA A 34 -1.72 5.76 -9.31
C ALA A 34 -2.65 6.83 -8.70
N GLN A 35 -2.81 6.81 -7.38
CA GLN A 35 -3.51 7.83 -6.60
C GLN A 35 -2.56 8.94 -6.10
N GLN A 36 -1.32 8.97 -6.59
CA GLN A 36 -0.22 9.85 -6.18
C GLN A 36 0.31 9.61 -4.77
N ILE A 37 -0.19 8.59 -4.07
CA ILE A 37 0.21 8.28 -2.71
C ILE A 37 1.49 7.42 -2.73
N THR A 38 2.52 7.87 -2.03
CA THR A 38 3.81 7.15 -1.96
C THR A 38 3.83 6.20 -0.77
N ILE A 39 4.08 4.92 -1.05
CA ILE A 39 4.21 3.85 -0.04
C ILE A 39 5.63 3.28 -0.12
N ASN A 40 6.26 3.02 1.03
CA ASN A 40 7.53 2.30 1.05
C ASN A 40 7.31 0.81 0.67
N LEU A 41 7.80 0.40 -0.50
CA LEU A 41 7.63 -0.97 -1.00
C LEU A 41 8.23 -2.03 -0.07
N ASP A 42 9.39 -1.79 0.53
CA ASP A 42 10.01 -2.77 1.45
C ASP A 42 9.17 -2.96 2.73
N CYS A 43 8.56 -1.89 3.21
CA CYS A 43 7.60 -1.94 4.31
C CYS A 43 6.32 -2.68 3.90
N ALA A 44 5.76 -2.39 2.72
CA ALA A 44 4.59 -3.08 2.21
C ALA A 44 4.85 -4.59 2.01
N LYS A 45 6.05 -4.97 1.57
CA LYS A 45 6.48 -6.38 1.49
C LYS A 45 6.55 -7.03 2.87
N ALA A 46 7.09 -6.33 3.86
CA ALA A 46 7.11 -6.80 5.25
C ALA A 46 5.69 -7.00 5.81
N ALA A 47 4.75 -6.10 5.49
CA ALA A 47 3.35 -6.24 5.84
C ALA A 47 2.70 -7.44 5.12
N ALA A 48 3.01 -7.67 3.85
CA ALA A 48 2.49 -8.78 3.06
C ALA A 48 3.06 -10.15 3.48
N ALA A 49 4.22 -10.18 4.12
CA ALA A 49 4.90 -11.43 4.52
C ALA A 49 4.08 -12.28 5.51
N GLU A 50 3.10 -11.70 6.21
CA GLU A 50 2.20 -12.43 7.11
C GLU A 50 0.99 -13.05 6.40
N ILE A 51 0.77 -12.75 5.12
CA ILE A 51 -0.33 -13.30 4.32
C ILE A 51 0.00 -14.73 3.92
N SER A 52 -0.97 -15.64 4.04
CA SER A 52 -0.82 -17.01 3.57
C SER A 52 -0.70 -17.06 2.04
N ASP A 53 0.03 -18.03 1.48
CA ASP A 53 0.19 -18.16 0.01
C ASP A 53 -1.18 -18.24 -0.71
N GLY A 54 -2.17 -18.89 -0.10
CA GLY A 54 -3.51 -19.01 -0.66
C GLY A 54 -4.27 -17.68 -0.70
N ASP A 55 -4.15 -16.87 0.35
CA ASP A 55 -4.76 -15.53 0.39
C ASP A 55 -4.02 -14.55 -0.53
N ALA A 56 -2.69 -14.64 -0.58
CA ALA A 56 -1.88 -13.81 -1.47
C ALA A 56 -2.21 -14.10 -2.95
N GLN A 57 -2.36 -15.38 -3.33
CA GLN A 57 -2.80 -15.76 -4.66
C GLN A 57 -4.21 -15.21 -4.96
N ALA A 58 -5.15 -15.30 -4.02
CA ALA A 58 -6.51 -14.79 -4.21
C ALA A 58 -6.54 -13.27 -4.43
N ILE A 59 -5.70 -12.52 -3.72
CA ILE A 59 -5.55 -11.07 -3.89
C ILE A 59 -4.96 -10.75 -5.27
N VAL A 60 -3.89 -11.45 -5.67
CA VAL A 60 -3.27 -11.27 -6.99
C VAL A 60 -4.23 -11.61 -8.13
N ASP A 61 -4.98 -12.72 -7.99
CA ASP A 61 -5.95 -13.17 -9.00
C ASP A 61 -7.15 -12.21 -9.12
N ALA A 62 -7.54 -11.52 -8.03
CA ALA A 62 -8.59 -10.51 -8.06
C ALA A 62 -8.16 -9.24 -8.83
N GLY A 63 -6.87 -8.89 -8.78
CA GLY A 63 -6.30 -7.75 -9.50
C GLY A 63 -6.97 -6.40 -9.14
N ASP A 64 -7.07 -5.50 -10.13
CA ASP A 64 -7.62 -4.14 -9.96
C ASP A 64 -9.16 -4.10 -9.94
N GLU A 65 -9.84 -5.23 -10.15
CA GLU A 65 -11.30 -5.32 -10.07
C GLU A 65 -11.72 -5.41 -8.59
N ALA A 66 -11.53 -4.29 -7.87
CA ALA A 66 -11.81 -4.04 -6.45
C ALA A 66 -13.31 -4.09 -6.07
N GLY A 67 -14.07 -5.01 -6.68
CA GLY A 67 -15.39 -5.47 -6.23
C GLY A 67 -15.36 -6.88 -5.66
N ALA A 68 -14.21 -7.57 -5.70
CA ALA A 68 -14.02 -8.81 -4.96
C ALA A 68 -13.99 -8.47 -3.47
N ASP A 69 -14.90 -9.07 -2.68
CA ASP A 69 -14.84 -9.08 -1.21
C ASP A 69 -13.38 -9.21 -0.77
N PHE A 70 -12.80 -8.10 -0.28
CA PHE A 70 -11.45 -8.13 0.27
C PHE A 70 -11.50 -9.17 1.38
N SER A 71 -10.78 -10.28 1.21
CA SER A 71 -10.67 -11.28 2.25
C SER A 71 -10.16 -10.61 3.53
N ASP A 72 -10.47 -11.17 4.69
CA ASP A 72 -9.97 -10.63 5.96
C ASP A 72 -8.44 -10.43 5.95
N ALA A 73 -7.72 -11.27 5.20
CA ALA A 73 -6.29 -11.15 4.96
C ALA A 73 -5.91 -9.92 4.11
N ALA A 74 -6.69 -9.61 3.07
CA ALA A 74 -6.47 -8.42 2.25
C ALA A 74 -6.74 -7.13 3.03
N LEU A 75 -7.78 -7.13 3.88
CA LEU A 75 -8.06 -6.03 4.80
C LEU A 75 -6.92 -5.83 5.81
N ALA A 76 -6.53 -6.89 6.52
CA ALA A 76 -5.45 -6.83 7.49
C ALA A 76 -4.10 -6.41 6.86
N PHE A 77 -3.84 -6.84 5.62
CA PHE A 77 -2.71 -6.34 4.85
C PHE A 77 -2.84 -4.85 4.54
N SER A 78 -3.98 -4.39 4.02
CA SER A 78 -4.17 -2.99 3.67
C SER A 78 -4.04 -2.05 4.86
N GLU A 79 -4.55 -2.44 6.04
CA GLU A 79 -4.42 -1.67 7.28
C GLU A 79 -2.96 -1.49 7.66
N ARG A 80 -2.15 -2.56 7.62
CA ARG A 80 -0.70 -2.48 7.88
C ARG A 80 0.08 -1.79 6.77
N ALA A 81 -0.30 -1.99 5.52
CA ALA A 81 0.40 -1.38 4.39
C ALA A 81 0.17 0.15 4.36
N VAL A 82 -0.95 0.63 4.90
CA VAL A 82 -1.19 2.06 5.13
C VAL A 82 -0.23 2.64 6.18
N GLU A 83 0.27 1.86 7.16
CA GLU A 83 1.35 2.29 8.06
C GLU A 83 2.67 2.56 7.32
N CYS A 84 2.83 2.00 6.12
CA CYS A 84 3.99 2.21 5.26
C CYS A 84 3.90 3.48 4.40
N LEU A 85 2.90 4.33 4.62
CA LEU A 85 2.76 5.62 3.98
C LEU A 85 3.92 6.53 4.36
N ASP A 86 4.50 7.16 3.34
CA ASP A 86 5.45 8.26 3.54
C ASP A 86 4.64 9.54 3.77
N ILE A 87 4.28 9.78 5.04
CA ILE A 87 3.46 10.94 5.45
C ILE A 87 4.15 12.25 5.04
N ASP A 88 5.48 12.33 5.15
CA ASP A 88 6.24 13.52 4.78
C ASP A 88 6.05 13.82 3.28
N THR A 89 6.17 12.80 2.43
CA THR A 89 5.95 12.93 0.99
C THR A 89 4.50 13.29 0.65
N LEU A 90 3.53 12.71 1.37
CA LEU A 90 2.11 13.06 1.20
C LEU A 90 1.86 14.54 1.54
N ILE A 91 2.44 15.03 2.63
CA ILE A 91 2.31 16.44 3.04
C ILE A 91 2.99 17.36 2.02
N ASP A 92 4.19 17.00 1.53
CA ASP A 92 4.88 17.77 0.50
C ASP A 92 4.03 17.90 -0.78
N GLN A 93 3.33 16.84 -1.18
CA GLN A 93 2.40 16.91 -2.31
C GLN A 93 1.17 17.77 -2.02
N ILE A 94 0.61 17.70 -0.80
CA ILE A 94 -0.50 18.58 -0.41
C ILE A 94 -0.06 20.04 -0.49
N VAL A 95 1.13 20.36 0.02
CA VAL A 95 1.71 21.71 -0.04
C VAL A 95 1.97 22.14 -1.49
N GLU A 96 2.44 21.23 -2.36
CA GLU A 96 2.65 21.51 -3.78
C GLU A 96 1.33 21.83 -4.51
N VAL A 97 0.25 21.11 -4.19
CA VAL A 97 -1.07 21.27 -4.83
C VAL A 97 -1.83 22.48 -4.29
N VAL A 98 -1.83 22.66 -2.97
CA VAL A 98 -2.58 23.73 -2.28
C VAL A 98 -1.82 25.05 -2.34
N GLY A 99 -0.49 25.00 -2.23
CA GLY A 99 0.42 26.14 -2.22
C GLY A 99 0.87 26.51 -0.81
N GLU A 100 2.17 26.77 -0.65
CA GLU A 100 2.83 27.16 0.62
C GLU A 100 2.24 28.42 1.27
N GLU A 101 1.44 29.21 0.55
CA GLU A 101 0.76 30.40 1.08
C GLU A 101 -0.53 30.08 1.86
N PHE A 102 -1.11 28.90 1.62
CA PHE A 102 -2.36 28.43 2.23
C PHE A 102 -2.15 27.32 3.25
N VAL A 103 -0.98 26.69 3.25
CA VAL A 103 -0.67 25.57 4.12
C VAL A 103 0.80 25.57 4.54
N ASP A 104 1.04 25.52 5.85
CA ASP A 104 2.39 25.36 6.41
C ASP A 104 2.73 23.87 6.48
N GLY A 105 3.54 23.41 5.52
CA GLY A 105 3.96 22.02 5.41
C GLY A 105 4.78 21.52 6.61
N ASP A 106 5.63 22.37 7.19
CA ASP A 106 6.43 22.01 8.36
C ASP A 106 5.53 21.87 9.59
N CYS A 107 4.55 22.77 9.76
CA CYS A 107 3.51 22.65 10.78
C CYS A 107 2.73 21.34 10.63
N LEU A 108 2.28 21.02 9.41
CA LEU A 108 1.50 19.80 9.16
C LEU A 108 2.31 18.53 9.44
N LYS A 109 3.59 18.51 9.07
CA LYS A 109 4.49 17.39 9.41
C LYS A 109 4.60 17.23 10.91
N ASP A 110 4.78 18.33 11.64
CA ASP A 110 4.93 18.27 13.09
C ASP A 110 3.62 17.89 13.82
N ALA A 111 2.46 18.29 13.27
CA ALA A 111 1.14 17.94 13.78
C ALA A 111 0.73 16.49 13.47
N LEU A 112 1.21 15.94 12.35
CA LEU A 112 0.85 14.59 11.88
C LEU A 112 1.89 13.51 12.18
N LYS A 113 3.09 13.86 12.67
CA LYS A 113 4.17 12.88 12.95
C LYS A 113 3.79 11.78 13.96
N ASP A 114 2.86 12.08 14.86
CA ASP A 114 2.41 11.17 15.92
C ASP A 114 1.05 10.55 15.58
N LEU A 115 0.49 10.86 14.40
CA LEU A 115 -0.80 10.37 13.95
C LEU A 115 -0.62 9.07 13.17
N GLU A 116 -1.50 8.09 13.40
CA GLU A 116 -1.50 6.89 12.58
C GLU A 116 -1.99 7.22 11.16
N PRO A 117 -1.32 6.75 10.11
CA PRO A 117 -1.74 7.04 8.73
C PRO A 117 -3.17 6.55 8.41
N SER A 118 -3.64 5.52 9.12
CA SER A 118 -5.03 5.04 9.07
C SER A 118 -6.05 6.13 9.46
N SER A 119 -5.68 7.03 10.37
CA SER A 119 -6.51 8.16 10.79
C SER A 119 -6.58 9.24 9.71
N LEU A 120 -5.51 9.42 8.92
CA LEU A 120 -5.50 10.34 7.77
C LEU A 120 -6.45 9.90 6.67
N VAL A 121 -6.49 8.60 6.37
CA VAL A 121 -7.39 8.02 5.36
C VAL A 121 -8.88 8.18 5.77
N SER A 122 -9.14 8.27 7.07
CA SER A 122 -10.48 8.49 7.62
C SER A 122 -10.97 9.94 7.42
N GLY A 123 -10.08 10.87 7.09
CA GLY A 123 -10.38 12.29 6.92
C GLY A 123 -10.55 13.07 8.24
N ASP A 124 -10.19 12.46 9.38
CA ASP A 124 -10.24 13.11 10.69
C ASP A 124 -8.85 13.69 10.98
N LEU A 125 -8.65 14.96 10.60
CA LEU A 125 -7.41 15.68 10.91
C LEU A 125 -7.50 16.20 12.35
N PRO A 126 -6.41 16.08 13.15
CA PRO A 126 -6.38 16.68 14.47
C PRO A 126 -6.48 18.20 14.35
N ALA A 127 -7.02 18.85 15.38
CA ALA A 127 -7.14 20.31 15.42
C ALA A 127 -5.79 21.00 15.20
N GLU A 128 -4.68 20.42 15.67
CA GLU A 128 -3.35 20.96 15.43
C GLU A 128 -2.95 20.97 13.94
N ALA A 129 -3.45 20.03 13.13
CA ALA A 129 -3.23 20.01 11.68
C ALA A 129 -4.15 20.99 10.96
N GLU A 130 -5.37 21.21 11.46
CA GLU A 130 -6.28 22.24 10.93
C GLU A 130 -5.68 23.65 11.10
N ASP A 131 -5.03 23.91 12.24
CA ASP A 131 -4.34 25.18 12.53
C ASP A 131 -3.15 25.46 11.60
N CYS A 132 -2.65 24.45 10.87
CA CYS A 132 -1.58 24.60 9.88
C CYS A 132 -2.08 25.13 8.53
N PHE A 133 -3.39 25.19 8.30
CA PHE A 133 -4.00 25.82 7.14
C PHE A 133 -4.29 27.29 7.47
N THR A 134 -3.85 28.20 6.60
CA THR A 134 -4.17 29.62 6.76
C THR A 134 -5.60 29.89 6.33
N GLU A 135 -6.44 30.36 7.26
CA GLU A 135 -7.77 30.88 6.93
C GLU A 135 -7.65 32.12 6.02
N GLU A 136 -8.39 32.15 4.91
CA GLU A 136 -8.57 33.36 4.08
C GLU A 136 -9.34 34.48 4.81
#